data_AF-A0A959XLZ0-F1
#
_entry.id   AF-A0A959XLZ0-F1
#
_cell.length_a   1.000
_cell.length_b   1.000
_cell.length_c   1.000
_cell.angle_alpha   90.00
_cell.angle_beta   90.00
_cell.angle_gamma   90.00
#
_symmetry.space_group_name_H-M   'P 1'
#
loop_
_entity.id
_entity.type
_entity.pdbx_description
1 polymer ?
#
loop_
_entity_poly.entity_id
_entity_poly.type
_entity_poly.pdbx_seq_one_letter_code
_entity_poly.pdbx_strand_id
1 'polypeptide(L)' 'MIVVLVVAGLVVVYVAYPHRGEDMPAAPWLGEAMTRATEAAPVLEVEYEDSEPRR' A
#
# COMPACT_ATOMS: atom_id res chain seq x y z
N MET A 1 -13.75 19.82 10.57
CA MET A 1 -12.37 20.32 10.77
C MET A 1 -11.50 19.31 11.51
N ILE A 2 -11.81 18.96 12.77
CA ILE A 2 -11.01 18.01 13.56
C ILE A 2 -10.86 16.65 12.87
N VAL A 3 -11.94 16.09 12.32
CA VAL A 3 -11.91 14.82 11.57
C VAL A 3 -10.88 14.86 10.43
N VAL A 4 -10.85 15.96 9.69
CA VAL A 4 -9.90 16.13 8.56
C VAL A 4 -8.46 16.18 9.07
N LEU A 5 -8.21 16.85 10.20
CA LEU A 5 -6.89 16.90 10.82
C LEU A 5 -6.43 15.52 11.29
N VAL A 6 -7.34 14.72 11.85
CA VAL A 6 -7.06 13.34 12.25
C VAL A 6 -6.72 12.48 11.03
N VAL A 7 -7.53 12.55 9.97
CA VAL A 7 -7.27 11.79 8.72
C VAL A 7 -5.94 12.23 8.08
N ALA A 8 -5.67 13.52 8.01
CA ALA A 8 -4.41 14.04 7.48
C ALA A 8 -3.20 13.58 8.32
N GLY A 9 -3.31 13.61 9.65
CA GLY A 9 -2.29 13.10 10.55
C GLY A 9 -2.01 11.61 10.33
N LEU A 10 -3.05 10.80 10.17
CA LEU A 10 -2.92 9.37 9.86
C LEU A 10 -2.21 9.14 8.53
N VAL A 11 -2.55 9.91 7.48
CA VAL A 11 -1.88 9.84 6.18
C VAL A 11 -0.39 10.18 6.30
N VAL A 12 -0.04 11.25 7.02
CA VAL A 12 1.38 11.64 7.21
C VAL A 12 2.15 10.55 7.97
N VAL A 13 1.56 9.98 9.02
CA VAL A 13 2.18 8.89 9.79
C VAL A 13 2.34 7.63 8.94
N TYR A 14 1.35 7.28 8.12
CA TYR A 14 1.42 6.17 7.18
C TYR A 14 2.38 6.44 6.00
N VAL A 15 2.63 7.68 5.62
CA VAL A 15 3.66 7.96 4.60
C VAL A 15 5.05 7.93 5.24
N ALA A 16 5.22 8.52 6.42
CA ALA A 16 6.53 8.64 7.05
C ALA A 16 7.12 7.30 7.50
N TYR A 17 6.29 6.37 7.98
CA TYR A 17 6.77 5.14 8.62
C TYR A 17 6.78 3.90 7.69
N PRO A 18 5.72 3.56 6.93
CA PRO A 18 5.72 2.36 6.08
C PRO A 18 5.94 2.61 4.57
N HIS A 19 7.07 3.22 4.17
CA HIS A 19 7.49 3.24 2.75
C HIS A 19 8.39 2.06 2.33
N ARG A 20 8.80 1.20 3.27
CA ARG A 20 9.81 0.15 3.02
C ARG A 20 9.38 -1.28 3.37
N GLY A 21 8.12 -1.51 3.72
CA GLY A 21 7.67 -2.82 4.22
C GLY A 21 8.19 -3.15 5.62
N GLU A 22 8.66 -2.14 6.37
CA GLU A 22 9.00 -2.30 7.79
C GLU A 22 7.72 -2.21 8.63
N ASP A 23 7.54 -3.18 9.52
CA ASP A 23 6.40 -3.24 10.42
C ASP A 23 6.35 -2.02 11.34
N MET A 24 5.15 -1.46 11.49
CA MET A 24 4.94 -0.29 12.33
C MET A 24 5.13 -0.69 13.82
N PRO A 25 6.14 -0.16 14.52
CA PRO A 25 6.51 -0.66 15.86
C PRO A 25 5.41 -0.48 16.91
N ALA A 26 4.52 0.50 16.71
CA ALA A 26 3.39 0.78 17.59
C ALA A 26 2.10 0.01 17.21
N ALA A 27 2.04 -0.61 16.03
CA ALA A 27 0.85 -1.30 15.55
C ALA A 27 1.19 -2.54 14.67
N PRO A 28 1.76 -3.62 15.25
CA PRO A 28 2.11 -4.83 14.51
C PRO A 28 0.91 -5.48 13.80
N TRP A 29 -0.29 -5.33 14.38
CA TRP A 29 -1.54 -5.83 13.80
C TRP A 29 -1.91 -5.17 12.46
N LEU A 30 -1.41 -3.95 12.20
CA LEU A 30 -1.68 -3.24 10.96
C LEU A 30 -0.88 -3.84 9.79
N GLY A 31 0.35 -4.29 10.04
CA GLY A 31 1.16 -5.03 9.07
C GLY A 31 0.49 -6.34 8.66
N GLU A 32 0.06 -7.13 9.64
CA GLU A 32 -0.67 -8.39 9.42
C GLU A 32 -1.95 -8.18 8.58
N ALA A 33 -2.71 -7.12 8.86
CA ALA A 33 -3.91 -6.79 8.11
C ALA A 33 -3.62 -6.39 6.65
N MET A 34 -2.53 -5.64 6.41
CA MET A 34 -2.11 -5.29 5.05
C MET A 34 -1.56 -6.49 4.27
N THR A 35 -0.81 -7.37 4.92
CA THR A 35 -0.35 -8.63 4.33
C THR A 35 -1.54 -9.48 3.89
N ARG A 36 -2.54 -9.67 4.76
CA ARG A 36 -3.77 -10.38 4.40
C ARG A 36 -4.55 -9.71 3.28
N ALA A 37 -4.63 -8.39 3.27
CA ALA A 37 -5.29 -7.66 2.18
C ALA A 37 -4.58 -7.88 0.84
N THR A 38 -3.25 -7.98 0.87
CA THR A 38 -2.42 -8.27 -0.32
C THR A 38 -2.62 -9.70 -0.79
N GLU A 39 -2.61 -10.68 0.12
CA GLU A 39 -2.88 -12.09 -0.22
C GLU A 39 -4.29 -12.32 -0.77
N ALA A 40 -5.27 -11.54 -0.29
CA ALA A 40 -6.64 -11.60 -0.79
C ALA A 40 -6.84 -10.89 -2.13
N ALA A 41 -5.84 -10.11 -2.59
CA ALA A 41 -5.94 -9.39 -3.85
C ALA A 41 -5.77 -10.37 -5.03
N PRO A 42 -6.70 -10.37 -6.01
CA PRO A 42 -6.52 -11.15 -7.21
C PRO A 42 -5.29 -10.65 -7.97
N VAL A 43 -4.40 -11.56 -8.35
CA VAL A 43 -3.26 -11.24 -9.20
C VAL A 43 -3.80 -10.89 -10.60
N LEU A 44 -3.60 -9.65 -11.03
CA LEU A 44 -3.92 -9.24 -12.39
C LEU A 44 -2.75 -9.64 -13.29
N GLU A 45 -3.01 -10.55 -14.24
CA GLU A 45 -2.09 -10.79 -15.35
C GLU A 45 -2.16 -9.58 -16.27
N VAL A 46 -1.14 -8.72 -16.20
CA VAL A 46 -0.98 -7.62 -17.14
C VAL A 46 -0.38 -8.23 -18.40
N GLU A 47 -1.23 -8.49 -19.39
CA GLU A 47 -0.78 -8.82 -20.74
C GLU A 47 -0.16 -7.54 -21.32
N TYR A 48 1.15 -7.42 -21.20
CA TYR A 48 1.91 -6.42 -21.93
C TYR A 48 1.79 -6.81 -23.39
N GLU A 49 0.84 -6.21 -24.11
CA GLU A 49 0.84 -6.26 -25.58
C GLU A 49 2.23 -5.81 -26.02
N ASP A 50 2.99 -6.77 -26.53
CA ASP A 50 4.31 -6.59 -27.10
C ASP A 50 4.16 -5.55 -28.22
N SER A 51 4.42 -4.29 -27.87
CA SER A 51 4.38 -3.19 -28.82
C SER A 51 5.56 -3.39 -29.76
N GLU A 52 5.36 -4.19 -30.81
CA GLU A 52 6.30 -4.40 -31.90
C GLU A 52 6.83 -3.06 -32.42
N PRO A 53 8.14 -2.79 -32.36
CA PRO A 53 8.77 -1.82 -33.23
C PRO A 53 9.34 -2.57 -34.44
N ARG A 54 8.46 -2.74 -35.44
CA ARG A 54 8.68 -2.50 -36.87
C ARG A 54 9.98 -3.07 -37.52
N ARG A 55 9.76 -4.12 -38.34
CA ARG A 55 10.49 -4.56 -39.56
C ARG A 55 11.89 -4.03 -39.84
#